data_AF-A0A941FTF7-F1
#
_entry.id   AF-A0A941FTF7-F1
#
_cell.length_a   1.000
_cell.length_b   1.000
_cell.length_c   1.000
_cell.angle_alpha   90.00
_cell.angle_beta   90.00
_cell.angle_gamma   90.00
#
_symmetry.space_group_name_H-M   'P 1'
#
loop_
_entity.id
_entity.type
_entity.pdbx_description
1 polymer ?
#
loop_
_entity_poly.entity_id
_entity_poly.type
_entity_poly.pdbx_seq_one_letter_code
_entity_poly.pdbx_strand_id
1 'polypeptide(L)'
;MSPIVESMKVESTKKSGISTMAVPNSNEFSLDYRTFIPYKGVKNPNAASSYKYLKGDNRTSFAAYSDVYRTEAKVYAMLSNPAALTLWPDVHGTYTCSTSACTDPKYVATASKSGIQLNKYTVATNNLRWSVNHVVGIPLPGIYPAIDYYYLAILSKSSFSVSGDHDKAPNHEFYMNYPAGSKKIHTYAVSSATDFWKLMGVKTTWSFDM
;
A
#
# COMPACT_ATOMS: atom_id res chain seq x y z
N MET A 1 23.59 58.77 -6.57
CA MET A 1 23.22 57.61 -5.73
C MET A 1 22.40 56.67 -6.60
N SER A 2 23.06 55.66 -7.18
CA SER A 2 22.40 54.59 -7.95
C SER A 2 22.32 53.34 -7.08
N PRO A 3 21.18 52.63 -7.04
CA PRO A 3 21.09 51.40 -6.28
C PRO A 3 21.88 50.28 -6.98
N ILE A 4 22.64 49.56 -6.16
CA ILE A 4 23.32 48.32 -6.49
C ILE A 4 22.24 47.26 -6.72
N VAL A 5 22.14 46.74 -7.94
CA VAL A 5 21.32 45.54 -8.20
C VAL A 5 22.24 44.35 -8.02
N GLU A 6 22.13 43.73 -6.84
CA GLU A 6 22.83 42.51 -6.48
C GLU A 6 22.36 41.36 -7.38
N SER A 7 23.32 40.72 -8.05
CA SER A 7 23.07 39.59 -8.94
C SER A 7 22.55 38.40 -8.13
N MET A 8 21.29 38.02 -8.36
CA MET A 8 20.71 36.80 -7.82
C MET A 8 21.54 35.60 -8.29
N LYS A 9 22.26 34.97 -7.35
CA LYS A 9 22.83 33.64 -7.56
C LYS A 9 21.67 32.67 -7.77
N VAL A 10 21.52 32.21 -9.01
CA VAL A 10 20.71 31.03 -9.32
C VAL A 10 21.44 29.83 -8.71
N GLU A 11 21.00 29.42 -7.52
CA GLU A 11 21.37 28.12 -6.97
C GLU A 11 20.89 27.05 -7.94
N SER A 12 21.85 26.40 -8.59
CA SER A 12 21.60 25.26 -9.44
C SER A 12 21.02 24.12 -8.58
N THR A 13 19.70 23.97 -8.57
CA THR A 13 19.05 22.72 -8.20
C THR A 13 19.59 21.63 -9.12
N LYS A 14 20.53 20.84 -8.61
CA LYS A 14 20.93 19.58 -9.25
C LYS A 14 19.68 18.72 -9.40
N LYS A 15 19.14 18.69 -10.62
CA LYS A 15 18.26 17.61 -11.09
C LYS A 15 18.99 16.29 -10.82
N SER A 16 18.55 15.56 -9.80
CA SER A 16 18.91 14.15 -9.64
C SER A 16 18.17 13.35 -10.71
N GLY A 17 18.67 13.44 -11.94
CA GLY A 17 18.30 12.58 -13.05
C GLY A 17 19.32 11.47 -13.17
N ILE A 18 19.34 10.55 -12.20
CA ILE A 18 20.10 9.30 -12.29
C ILE A 18 19.04 8.19 -12.38
N SER A 19 18.99 7.53 -13.55
CA SER A 19 18.18 6.35 -13.91
C SER A 19 17.17 5.89 -12.85
N THR A 20 15.89 6.23 -13.05
CA THR A 20 14.78 5.80 -12.18
C THR A 20 14.56 4.28 -12.17
N MET A 21 15.24 3.54 -13.03
CA MET A 21 15.06 2.10 -13.25
C MET A 21 16.09 1.22 -12.52
N ALA A 22 17.19 1.73 -11.96
CA ALA A 22 18.13 0.83 -11.28
C ALA A 22 17.63 0.39 -9.89
N VAL A 23 17.89 -0.88 -9.53
CA VAL A 23 17.74 -1.37 -8.15
C VAL A 23 18.67 -0.55 -7.23
N PRO A 24 18.17 -0.01 -6.10
CA PRO A 24 19.01 0.69 -5.15
C PRO A 24 20.16 -0.18 -4.66
N ASN A 25 21.36 0.40 -4.52
CA ASN A 25 22.51 -0.30 -3.93
C ASN A 25 22.31 -0.47 -2.41
N SER A 26 21.56 -1.49 -2.03
CA SER A 26 21.25 -1.86 -0.65
C SER A 26 21.26 -3.39 -0.51
N ASN A 27 21.58 -3.88 0.68
CA ASN A 27 21.39 -5.28 1.03
C ASN A 27 19.98 -5.54 1.60
N GLU A 28 19.31 -4.49 2.07
CA GLU A 28 18.10 -4.56 2.86
C GLU A 28 17.01 -3.71 2.23
N PHE A 29 15.82 -4.29 2.12
CA PHE A 29 14.65 -3.67 1.55
C PHE A 29 13.43 -4.00 2.39
N SER A 30 12.44 -3.12 2.34
CA SER A 30 11.09 -3.36 2.83
C SER A 30 10.11 -3.10 1.71
N LEU A 31 9.29 -4.08 1.38
CA LEU A 31 8.24 -3.96 0.39
C LEU A 31 6.91 -3.79 1.12
N ASP A 32 6.40 -2.56 1.11
CA ASP A 32 5.32 -2.11 1.97
C ASP A 32 4.06 -1.91 1.12
N TYR A 33 3.18 -2.92 1.13
CA TYR A 33 1.88 -2.84 0.47
C TYR A 33 0.83 -2.40 1.49
N ARG A 34 0.21 -1.25 1.27
CA ARG A 34 -0.85 -0.71 2.12
C ARG A 34 -2.13 -0.48 1.33
N THR A 35 -3.26 -0.65 2.02
CA THR A 35 -4.57 -0.22 1.54
C THR A 35 -5.11 0.88 2.44
N PHE A 36 -5.89 1.82 1.92
CA PHE A 36 -6.56 2.82 2.74
C PHE A 36 -7.82 3.37 2.07
N ILE A 37 -8.80 3.78 2.85
CA ILE A 37 -10.03 4.43 2.39
C ILE A 37 -9.81 5.95 2.47
N PRO A 38 -9.76 6.68 1.35
CA PRO A 38 -9.35 8.08 1.38
C PRO A 38 -10.38 9.05 2.02
N TYR A 39 -11.61 8.58 2.25
CA TYR A 39 -12.72 9.37 2.77
C TYR A 39 -12.89 9.22 4.28
N LYS A 40 -13.65 10.12 4.92
CA LYS A 40 -14.05 10.01 6.34
C LYS A 40 -14.95 8.81 6.60
N GLY A 41 -15.92 8.60 5.72
CA GLY A 41 -16.82 7.46 5.75
C GLY A 41 -17.29 7.10 4.35
N VAL A 42 -17.54 5.81 4.13
CA VAL A 42 -18.06 5.26 2.88
C VAL A 42 -19.36 4.53 3.17
N LYS A 43 -20.28 4.53 2.20
CA LYS A 43 -21.53 3.76 2.34
C LYS A 43 -21.18 2.28 2.46
N ASN A 44 -21.84 1.59 3.38
CA ASN A 44 -21.65 0.16 3.53
C ASN A 44 -22.09 -0.55 2.22
N PRO A 45 -21.22 -1.36 1.58
CA PRO A 45 -21.58 -2.08 0.36
C PRO A 45 -22.64 -3.16 0.61
N ASN A 46 -22.77 -3.66 1.83
CA ASN A 46 -23.82 -4.61 2.20
C ASN A 46 -25.12 -3.86 2.55
N ALA A 47 -26.05 -3.81 1.60
CA ALA A 47 -27.35 -3.15 1.76
C ALA A 47 -28.28 -3.83 2.78
N ALA A 48 -28.05 -5.11 3.12
CA ALA A 48 -28.80 -5.83 4.14
C ALA A 48 -28.31 -5.56 5.58
N SER A 49 -27.18 -4.86 5.72
CA SER A 49 -26.61 -4.52 7.02
C SER A 49 -27.39 -3.40 7.71
N SER A 50 -27.52 -3.49 9.03
CA SER A 50 -27.99 -2.37 9.86
C SER A 50 -26.99 -1.21 9.93
N TYR A 51 -25.72 -1.45 9.57
CA TYR A 51 -24.68 -0.43 9.55
C TYR A 51 -24.68 0.32 8.23
N LYS A 52 -25.03 1.61 8.25
CA LYS A 52 -25.18 2.44 7.03
C LYS A 52 -23.86 2.86 6.41
N TYR A 53 -22.87 3.20 7.23
CA TYR A 53 -21.56 3.69 6.80
C TYR A 53 -20.42 3.01 7.55
N LEU A 54 -19.30 2.82 6.86
CA LEU A 54 -18.03 2.38 7.43
C LEU A 54 -17.08 3.58 7.54
N LYS A 55 -16.34 3.67 8.64
CA LYS A 55 -15.29 4.68 8.81
C LYS A 55 -14.15 4.43 7.83
N GLY A 56 -13.77 5.44 7.08
CA GLY A 56 -12.55 5.44 6.29
C GLY A 56 -11.36 6.01 7.06
N ASP A 57 -10.24 6.14 6.35
CA ASP A 57 -8.96 6.53 6.92
C ASP A 57 -8.70 8.04 6.73
N ASN A 58 -9.57 8.73 5.98
CA ASN A 58 -9.52 10.19 5.76
C ASN A 58 -8.13 10.67 5.31
N ARG A 59 -7.53 9.93 4.37
CA ARG A 59 -6.18 10.16 3.87
C ARG A 59 -6.21 10.56 2.40
N THR A 60 -5.61 11.69 2.06
CA THR A 60 -5.68 12.28 0.72
C THR A 60 -4.43 12.01 -0.13
N SER A 61 -3.33 11.57 0.48
CA SER A 61 -2.04 11.39 -0.20
C SER A 61 -1.45 10.00 0.00
N PHE A 62 -0.86 9.51 -1.09
CA PHE A 62 0.00 8.34 -1.08
C PHE A 62 1.35 8.69 -0.47
N ALA A 63 1.92 7.79 0.33
CA ALA A 63 3.17 8.04 1.03
C ALA A 63 3.93 6.74 1.26
N ALA A 64 5.25 6.78 1.13
CA ALA A 64 6.12 5.63 1.37
C ALA A 64 6.08 5.14 2.83
N TYR A 65 5.69 6.02 3.75
CA TYR A 65 5.47 5.75 5.17
C TYR A 65 4.18 6.42 5.62
N SER A 66 3.33 5.70 6.33
CA SER A 66 2.14 6.24 6.99
C SER A 66 1.66 5.23 8.03
N ASP A 67 1.19 5.75 9.16
CA ASP A 67 0.43 5.04 10.20
C ASP A 67 -1.09 5.12 9.95
N VAL A 68 -1.53 5.76 8.86
CA VAL A 68 -2.93 5.90 8.48
C VAL A 68 -3.22 5.01 7.28
N TYR A 69 -3.66 3.79 7.57
CA TYR A 69 -4.04 2.77 6.59
C TYR A 69 -5.12 1.83 7.12
N ARG A 70 -5.62 0.95 6.25
CA ARG A 70 -6.59 -0.10 6.54
C ARG A 70 -5.92 -1.45 6.77
N THR A 71 -5.06 -1.86 5.84
CA THR A 71 -4.20 -3.05 5.96
C THR A 71 -2.79 -2.75 5.50
N GLU A 72 -1.81 -3.47 6.05
CA GLU A 72 -0.40 -3.44 5.64
C GLU A 72 0.14 -4.87 5.52
N ALA A 73 0.84 -5.14 4.43
CA ALA A 73 1.76 -6.27 4.31
C ALA A 73 3.16 -5.73 4.06
N LYS A 74 3.97 -5.68 5.11
CA LYS A 74 5.36 -5.26 5.05
C LYS A 74 6.26 -6.49 4.93
N VAL A 75 6.88 -6.70 3.77
CA VAL A 75 7.85 -7.78 3.57
C VAL A 75 9.26 -7.22 3.66
N TYR A 76 9.96 -7.55 4.75
CA TYR A 76 11.38 -7.31 4.87
C TYR A 76 12.15 -8.33 4.02
N ALA A 77 13.04 -7.84 3.18
CA ALA A 77 13.86 -8.62 2.25
C ALA A 77 15.34 -8.28 2.45
N MET A 78 16.13 -9.29 2.83
CA MET A 78 17.57 -9.18 2.96
C MET A 78 18.21 -10.03 1.85
N LEU A 79 19.03 -9.42 1.00
CA LEU A 79 19.66 -10.11 -0.15
C LEU A 79 20.79 -11.04 0.27
N SER A 80 21.49 -10.76 1.37
CA SER A 80 22.64 -11.53 1.84
C SER A 80 22.88 -11.36 3.35
N ASN A 81 23.66 -12.27 3.95
CA ASN A 81 24.10 -12.25 5.35
C ASN A 81 23.01 -12.36 6.46
N PRO A 82 22.14 -13.39 6.48
CA PRO A 82 21.80 -14.33 5.40
C PRO A 82 20.68 -13.76 4.51
N ALA A 83 20.46 -14.38 3.36
CA ALA A 83 19.26 -14.06 2.57
C ALA A 83 18.00 -14.37 3.39
N ALA A 84 17.07 -13.43 3.47
CA ALA A 84 15.87 -13.57 4.31
C ALA A 84 14.66 -12.85 3.73
N LEU A 85 13.48 -13.40 4.06
CA LEU A 85 12.18 -12.80 3.82
C LEU A 85 11.32 -12.93 5.08
N THR A 86 10.77 -11.82 5.56
CA THR A 86 9.92 -11.80 6.76
C THR A 86 8.71 -10.91 6.53
N LEU A 87 7.52 -11.43 6.80
CA LEU A 87 6.26 -10.68 6.70
C LEU A 87 5.89 -10.09 8.06
N TRP A 88 5.55 -8.81 8.05
CA TRP A 88 4.94 -8.09 9.16
C TRP A 88 3.56 -7.59 8.70
N PRO A 89 2.49 -8.35 8.96
CA PRO A 89 1.15 -7.97 8.57
C PRO A 89 0.50 -7.10 9.65
N ASP A 90 -0.27 -6.12 9.22
CA ASP A 90 -1.14 -5.36 10.12
C ASP A 90 -2.52 -5.03 9.52
N VAL A 91 -3.51 -4.92 10.40
CA VAL A 91 -4.91 -4.65 10.04
C VAL A 91 -5.51 -3.75 11.12
N HIS A 92 -6.00 -2.58 10.70
CA HIS A 92 -6.63 -1.64 11.62
C HIS A 92 -8.11 -1.94 11.86
N GLY A 93 -8.60 -1.50 13.02
CA GLY A 93 -9.97 -1.73 13.47
C GLY A 93 -11.04 -1.18 12.50
N THR A 94 -12.14 -1.92 12.40
CA THR A 94 -13.34 -1.52 11.67
C THR A 94 -14.26 -0.74 12.60
N TYR A 95 -14.73 0.39 12.10
CA TYR A 95 -15.70 1.25 12.78
C TYR A 95 -16.88 1.53 11.86
N THR A 96 -18.04 1.76 12.45
CA THR A 96 -19.26 2.15 11.75
C THR A 96 -19.66 3.57 12.14
N CYS A 97 -20.44 4.21 11.27
CA CYS A 97 -20.88 5.59 11.44
C CYS A 97 -22.35 5.73 11.01
N SER A 98 -23.06 6.72 11.54
CA SER A 98 -24.45 7.02 11.13
C SER A 98 -24.52 7.72 9.78
N THR A 99 -23.47 8.47 9.42
CA THR A 99 -23.38 9.27 8.18
C THR A 99 -21.99 9.14 7.52
N SER A 100 -21.86 9.60 6.27
CA SER A 100 -20.58 9.67 5.56
C SER A 100 -19.57 10.65 6.16
N ALA A 101 -20.03 11.66 6.91
CA ALA A 101 -19.15 12.57 7.63
C ALA A 101 -18.40 11.86 8.78
N CYS A 102 -18.97 10.76 9.28
CA CYS A 102 -18.39 9.86 10.26
C CYS A 102 -17.90 10.57 11.53
N THR A 103 -18.74 11.46 12.06
CA THR A 103 -18.51 12.21 13.30
C THR A 103 -18.76 11.37 14.56
N ASP A 104 -19.32 10.16 14.40
CA ASP A 104 -19.75 9.26 15.48
C ASP A 104 -19.19 7.83 15.33
N PRO A 105 -17.87 7.64 15.18
CA PRO A 105 -17.29 6.33 14.91
C PRO A 105 -17.49 5.38 16.10
N LYS A 106 -18.08 4.21 15.81
CA LYS A 106 -18.27 3.12 16.78
C LYS A 106 -17.43 1.92 16.38
N TYR A 107 -16.49 1.54 17.25
CA TYR A 107 -15.66 0.35 17.05
C TYR A 107 -16.56 -0.89 16.95
N VAL A 108 -16.20 -1.81 16.06
CA VAL A 108 -16.90 -3.10 15.93
C VAL A 108 -15.96 -4.26 16.20
N ALA A 109 -14.91 -4.39 15.40
CA ALA A 109 -13.95 -5.48 15.48
C ALA A 109 -12.70 -5.17 14.65
N THR A 110 -11.66 -5.99 14.81
CA THR A 110 -10.48 -5.99 13.93
C THR A 110 -10.46 -7.31 13.17
N ALA A 111 -10.31 -7.25 11.84
CA ALA A 111 -10.24 -8.47 11.03
C ALA A 111 -8.94 -9.24 11.29
N SER A 112 -8.97 -10.55 11.05
CA SER A 112 -7.80 -11.41 11.22
C SER A 112 -6.70 -11.06 10.22
N LYS A 113 -5.46 -11.10 10.71
CA LYS A 113 -4.25 -10.94 9.89
C LYS A 113 -3.86 -12.22 9.15
N SER A 114 -4.49 -13.35 9.48
CA SER A 114 -4.21 -14.67 8.86
C SER A 114 -4.51 -14.73 7.36
N GLY A 115 -5.29 -13.79 6.85
CA GLY A 115 -5.54 -13.61 5.42
C GLY A 115 -4.37 -12.98 4.65
N ILE A 116 -3.34 -12.48 5.35
CA ILE A 116 -2.13 -11.90 4.75
C ILE A 116 -1.01 -12.93 4.87
N GLN A 117 -0.62 -13.52 3.74
CA GLN A 117 0.26 -14.68 3.70
C GLN A 117 1.45 -14.45 2.78
N LEU A 118 2.64 -14.75 3.27
CA LEU A 118 3.89 -14.73 2.52
C LEU A 118 4.23 -16.13 2.05
N ASN A 119 4.29 -16.34 0.73
CA ASN A 119 4.78 -17.56 0.13
C ASN A 119 6.20 -17.33 -0.40
N LYS A 120 7.17 -18.09 0.11
CA LYS A 120 8.58 -18.01 -0.28
C LYS A 120 8.86 -19.07 -1.34
N TYR A 121 9.30 -18.65 -2.52
CA TYR A 121 9.68 -19.57 -3.61
C TYR A 121 11.19 -19.75 -3.68
N THR A 122 11.96 -18.66 -3.52
CA THR A 122 13.42 -18.68 -3.48
C THR A 122 13.91 -17.73 -2.39
N VAL A 123 14.79 -18.22 -1.51
CA VAL A 123 15.52 -17.42 -0.52
C VAL A 123 16.99 -17.79 -0.61
N ALA A 124 17.70 -17.13 -1.53
CA ALA A 124 19.13 -17.35 -1.76
C ALA A 124 19.85 -16.01 -1.87
N THR A 125 21.16 -16.02 -1.62
CA THR A 125 22.00 -14.82 -1.72
C THR A 125 21.85 -14.16 -3.09
N ASN A 126 21.48 -12.88 -3.10
CA ASN A 126 21.20 -12.07 -4.31
C ASN A 126 20.06 -12.60 -5.19
N ASN A 127 19.20 -13.49 -4.69
CA ASN A 127 18.06 -14.02 -5.44
C ASN A 127 16.91 -14.38 -4.49
N LEU A 128 15.94 -13.46 -4.40
CA LEU A 128 14.72 -13.63 -3.63
C LEU A 128 13.53 -13.69 -4.58
N ARG A 129 12.64 -14.66 -4.38
CA ARG A 129 11.37 -14.78 -5.09
C ARG A 129 10.26 -15.14 -4.13
N TRP A 130 9.21 -14.33 -4.09
CA TRP A 130 8.08 -14.54 -3.18
C TRP A 130 6.81 -13.92 -3.71
N SER A 131 5.70 -14.32 -3.12
CA SER A 131 4.43 -13.63 -3.31
C SER A 131 3.79 -13.31 -1.98
N VAL A 132 2.95 -12.27 -1.97
CA VAL A 132 1.96 -12.07 -0.91
C VAL A 132 0.57 -12.31 -1.47
N ASN A 133 -0.19 -13.14 -0.77
CA ASN A 133 -1.63 -13.23 -0.94
C ASN A 133 -2.29 -12.48 0.21
N HIS A 134 -3.24 -11.60 -0.10
CA HIS A 134 -3.98 -10.83 0.87
C HIS A 134 -5.47 -10.99 0.62
N VAL A 135 -6.17 -11.54 1.61
CA VAL A 135 -7.63 -11.69 1.64
C VAL A 135 -8.10 -11.28 3.03
N VAL A 136 -8.43 -10.01 3.22
CA VAL A 136 -8.86 -9.47 4.53
C VAL A 136 -10.30 -9.00 4.45
N GLY A 137 -11.18 -9.73 5.13
CA GLY A 137 -12.61 -9.44 5.23
C GLY A 137 -12.94 -8.21 6.08
N ILE A 138 -14.18 -7.73 5.93
CA ILE A 138 -14.78 -6.76 6.86
C ILE A 138 -15.41 -7.56 8.02
N PRO A 139 -15.01 -7.34 9.29
CA PRO A 139 -15.42 -8.16 10.42
C PRO A 139 -16.82 -7.73 10.94
N LEU A 140 -17.81 -7.76 10.05
CA LEU A 140 -19.22 -7.44 10.33
C LEU A 140 -20.10 -8.67 10.08
N PRO A 141 -21.22 -8.84 10.81
CA PRO A 141 -22.14 -9.95 10.57
C PRO A 141 -22.73 -9.93 9.15
N GLY A 142 -22.68 -11.07 8.47
CA GLY A 142 -23.20 -11.26 7.10
C GLY A 142 -22.09 -11.48 6.06
N ILE A 143 -22.47 -11.49 4.79
CA ILE A 143 -21.53 -11.66 3.67
C ILE A 143 -21.01 -10.27 3.29
N TYR A 144 -19.69 -10.09 3.44
CA TYR A 144 -18.97 -8.90 3.00
C TYR A 144 -17.83 -9.33 2.08
N PRO A 145 -17.53 -8.57 1.02
CA PRO A 145 -16.34 -8.81 0.24
C PRO A 145 -15.09 -8.55 1.09
N ALA A 146 -14.03 -9.29 0.82
CA ALA A 146 -12.71 -9.01 1.35
C ALA A 146 -12.02 -7.94 0.50
N ILE A 147 -10.97 -7.32 1.06
CA ILE A 147 -9.98 -6.60 0.27
C ILE A 147 -8.98 -7.63 -0.22
N ASP A 148 -8.97 -7.86 -1.52
CA ASP A 148 -8.10 -8.82 -2.17
C ASP A 148 -6.96 -8.12 -2.93
N TYR A 149 -5.74 -8.61 -2.71
CA TYR A 149 -4.64 -8.37 -3.62
C TYR A 149 -3.64 -9.52 -3.60
N TYR A 150 -2.91 -9.63 -4.71
CA TYR A 150 -1.79 -10.53 -4.87
C TYR A 150 -0.64 -9.79 -5.55
N TYR A 151 0.59 -10.15 -5.17
CA TYR A 151 1.75 -9.81 -5.99
C TYR A 151 2.79 -10.93 -5.97
N LEU A 152 3.58 -11.04 -7.04
CA LEU A 152 4.76 -11.88 -7.17
C LEU A 152 5.97 -11.00 -7.42
N ALA A 153 6.94 -11.01 -6.50
CA ALA A 153 8.17 -10.23 -6.59
C ALA A 153 9.40 -11.13 -6.81
N ILE A 154 10.34 -10.63 -7.62
CA ILE A 154 11.66 -11.19 -7.83
C ILE A 154 12.66 -10.05 -7.58
N LEU A 155 13.59 -10.27 -6.66
CA LEU A 155 14.59 -9.28 -6.27
C LEU A 155 15.98 -9.91 -6.32
N SER A 156 16.87 -9.26 -7.08
CA SER A 156 18.30 -9.52 -7.09
C SER A 156 19.08 -8.24 -6.78
N LYS A 157 20.42 -8.33 -6.79
CA LYS A 157 21.27 -7.15 -6.65
C LYS A 157 21.16 -6.19 -7.83
N SER A 158 20.79 -6.69 -9.02
CA SER A 158 20.81 -5.92 -10.27
C SER A 158 19.44 -5.69 -10.89
N SER A 159 18.43 -6.47 -10.50
CA SER A 159 17.09 -6.40 -11.07
C SER A 159 16.01 -6.55 -10.01
N PHE A 160 14.88 -5.88 -10.25
CA PHE A 160 13.67 -6.07 -9.48
C PHE A 160 12.48 -6.10 -10.43
N SER A 161 11.70 -7.15 -10.35
CA SER A 161 10.42 -7.22 -11.06
C SER A 161 9.32 -7.62 -10.10
N VAL A 162 8.15 -7.03 -10.31
CA VAL A 162 6.96 -7.39 -9.55
C VAL A 162 5.72 -7.18 -10.39
N SER A 163 4.81 -8.14 -10.31
CA SER A 163 3.49 -8.04 -10.92
C SER A 163 2.44 -8.48 -9.92
N GLY A 164 1.22 -7.99 -10.11
CA GLY A 164 0.13 -8.30 -9.20
C GLY A 164 -1.23 -7.91 -9.73
N ASP A 165 -2.22 -8.21 -8.91
CA ASP A 165 -3.60 -7.82 -9.09
C ASP A 165 -4.21 -7.39 -7.76
N HIS A 166 -5.24 -6.58 -7.82
CA HIS A 166 -6.01 -6.18 -6.64
C HIS A 166 -7.42 -5.74 -7.03
N ASP A 167 -8.31 -5.67 -6.04
CA ASP A 167 -9.63 -5.07 -6.19
C ASP A 167 -9.53 -3.57 -6.50
N LYS A 168 -10.47 -3.02 -7.27
CA LYS A 168 -10.54 -1.58 -7.60
C LYS A 168 -11.08 -0.72 -6.46
N ALA A 169 -11.07 -1.23 -5.24
CA ALA A 169 -11.30 -0.48 -4.00
C ALA A 169 -10.65 -1.22 -2.82
N PRO A 170 -10.15 -0.50 -1.79
CA PRO A 170 -10.10 0.95 -1.67
C PRO A 170 -8.88 1.53 -2.42
N ASN A 171 -8.14 2.50 -1.87
CA ASN A 171 -6.85 2.86 -2.46
C ASN A 171 -5.81 1.79 -2.14
N HIS A 172 -4.91 1.55 -3.09
CA HIS A 172 -3.77 0.64 -2.94
C HIS A 172 -2.48 1.42 -3.15
N GLU A 173 -1.47 1.13 -2.35
CA GLU A 173 -0.15 1.73 -2.49
C GLU A 173 0.94 0.72 -2.18
N PHE A 174 1.98 0.73 -2.99
CA PHE A 174 3.08 -0.21 -2.87
C PHE A 174 4.41 0.49 -3.08
N TYR A 175 5.30 0.34 -2.10
CA TYR A 175 6.59 1.01 -2.06
C TYR A 175 7.70 0.01 -1.76
N MET A 176 8.86 0.21 -2.39
CA MET A 176 10.13 -0.36 -1.96
C MET A 176 10.87 0.68 -1.14
N ASN A 177 11.07 0.39 0.14
CA ASN A 177 11.84 1.17 1.08
C ASN A 177 13.23 0.54 1.28
N TYR A 178 14.26 1.36 1.43
CA TYR A 178 15.65 0.97 1.65
C TYR A 178 16.35 2.08 2.46
N PRO A 179 17.54 1.85 3.06
CA PRO A 179 18.14 2.81 3.99
C PRO A 179 18.33 4.23 3.44
N ALA A 180 18.61 4.34 2.13
CA ALA A 180 18.83 5.63 1.48
C ALA A 180 17.56 6.28 0.90
N GLY A 181 16.38 5.65 0.99
CA GLY A 181 15.13 6.25 0.50
C GLY A 181 14.03 5.26 0.13
N SER A 182 13.14 5.71 -0.74
CA SER A 182 11.94 4.96 -1.13
C SER A 182 11.69 5.08 -2.64
N LYS A 183 11.20 4.00 -3.24
CA LYS A 183 10.71 3.95 -4.61
C LYS A 183 9.25 3.54 -4.61
N LYS A 184 8.42 4.30 -5.33
CA LYS A 184 7.02 3.95 -5.57
C LYS A 184 6.97 2.86 -6.63
N ILE A 185 6.34 1.73 -6.30
CA ILE A 185 6.13 0.61 -7.23
C ILE A 185 4.78 0.78 -7.93
N HIS A 186 3.71 0.92 -7.14
CA HIS A 186 2.35 0.98 -7.66
C HIS A 186 1.46 1.82 -6.76
N THR A 187 0.49 2.52 -7.36
CA THR A 187 -0.58 3.21 -6.64
C THR A 187 -1.87 3.11 -7.43
N TYR A 188 -2.98 2.86 -6.74
CA TYR A 188 -4.33 2.92 -7.29
C TYR A 188 -5.20 3.81 -6.41
N ALA A 189 -5.88 4.77 -7.03
CA ALA A 189 -6.82 5.65 -6.38
C ALA A 189 -8.24 5.37 -6.85
N VAL A 190 -9.17 5.20 -5.92
CA VAL A 190 -10.59 5.32 -6.22
C VAL A 190 -10.91 6.77 -6.59
N SER A 191 -11.86 6.96 -7.50
CA SER A 191 -12.24 8.29 -8.00
C SER A 191 -13.33 8.95 -7.15
N SER A 192 -14.11 8.18 -6.40
CA SER A 192 -15.19 8.69 -5.55
C SER A 192 -15.50 7.76 -4.37
N ALA A 193 -16.24 8.27 -3.37
CA ALA A 193 -16.68 7.46 -2.23
C ALA A 193 -17.64 6.33 -2.62
N THR A 194 -18.33 6.45 -3.76
CA THR A 194 -19.21 5.40 -4.27
C THR A 194 -18.40 4.23 -4.80
N ASP A 195 -17.20 4.45 -5.36
CA ASP A 195 -16.33 3.39 -5.90
C ASP A 195 -15.97 2.29 -4.89
N PHE A 196 -16.23 2.48 -3.59
CA PHE A 196 -16.09 1.43 -2.60
C PHE A 196 -16.90 0.16 -2.92
N TRP A 197 -17.97 0.26 -3.73
CA TRP A 197 -18.70 -0.92 -4.23
C TRP A 197 -17.82 -1.84 -5.09
N LYS A 198 -16.74 -1.33 -5.71
CA LYS A 198 -15.82 -2.11 -6.57
C LYS A 198 -15.05 -3.19 -5.80
N LEU A 199 -15.09 -3.16 -4.47
CA LEU A 199 -14.65 -4.24 -3.59
C LEU A 199 -15.39 -5.55 -3.88
N MET A 200 -16.56 -5.50 -4.54
CA MET A 200 -17.35 -6.67 -4.95
C MET A 200 -16.76 -7.37 -6.19
N GLY A 201 -15.44 -7.66 -6.19
CA GLY A 201 -14.79 -8.51 -7.18
C GLY A 201 -14.35 -7.84 -8.48
N VAL A 202 -14.30 -6.51 -8.54
CA VAL A 202 -13.78 -5.80 -9.73
C VAL A 202 -12.27 -5.66 -9.61
N LYS A 203 -11.50 -6.45 -10.36
CA LYS A 203 -10.03 -6.48 -10.25
C LYS A 203 -9.31 -5.67 -11.32
N THR A 204 -8.04 -5.35 -11.06
CA THR A 204 -7.09 -4.77 -12.01
C THR A 204 -5.71 -5.39 -11.83
N THR A 205 -4.95 -5.50 -12.90
CA THR A 205 -3.57 -6.01 -12.88
C THR A 205 -2.57 -4.85 -13.04
N TRP A 206 -1.34 -5.06 -12.60
CA TRP A 206 -0.24 -4.10 -12.75
C TRP A 206 1.12 -4.84 -12.74
N SER A 207 2.15 -4.18 -13.27
CA SER A 207 3.54 -4.65 -13.21
C SER A 207 4.50 -3.49 -13.08
N PHE A 208 5.68 -3.77 -12.55
CA PHE A 208 6.77 -2.82 -12.37
C PHE A 208 8.11 -3.55 -12.48
N ASP A 209 9.04 -2.96 -13.22
CA ASP A 209 10.38 -3.51 -13.47
C ASP A 209 11.46 -2.45 -13.26
N MET A 210 12.62 -2.91 -12.82
CA MET A 210 13.86 -2.16 -12.62
C MET A 210 15.06 -2.99 -13.08
#